data_AF-F7RRT3-F1
#
_entry.id   AF-F7RRT3-F1
#
_cell.length_a   1.000
_cell.length_b   1.000
_cell.length_c   1.000
_cell.angle_alpha   90.00
_cell.angle_beta   90.00
_cell.angle_gamma   90.00
#
_symmetry.space_group_name_H-M   'P 1'
#
loop_
_entity.id
_entity.type
_entity.pdbx_description
1 polymer ?
#
loop_
_entity_poly.entity_id
_entity_poly.type
_entity_poly.pdbx_seq_one_letter_code
_entity_poly.pdbx_strand_id
1 'polypeptide(L)'
;MSKEQIQAVIDLIPELTDFGIGIYKKGRGLSQKEKSDEFSKSQADLLKSTEAFNKTVEWLSQVKQIKNINSKRSSYGLKDLAEKKIGYITNGVFIAAAVHSGFKYKIDENSPNALFNMSEKSLKEIEKA
;
A
#
# COMPACT_ATOMS: atom_id res chain seq x y z
N MET A 1 -6.35 -14.12 10.75
CA MET A 1 -5.10 -13.42 11.14
C MET A 1 -4.80 -12.27 10.20
N SER A 2 -4.69 -12.50 8.88
CA SER A 2 -4.34 -11.45 7.92
C SER A 2 -5.44 -10.42 7.65
N LYS A 3 -6.72 -10.80 7.70
CA LYS A 3 -7.83 -9.84 7.59
C LYS A 3 -7.84 -8.86 8.77
N GLU A 4 -7.62 -9.35 9.99
CA GLU A 4 -7.58 -8.51 11.19
C GLU A 4 -6.37 -7.56 11.16
N GLN A 5 -5.24 -8.01 10.60
CA GLN A 5 -4.06 -7.15 10.38
C GLN A 5 -4.34 -6.04 9.36
N ILE A 6 -5.03 -6.35 8.26
CA ILE A 6 -5.47 -5.34 7.28
C ILE A 6 -6.45 -4.36 7.93
N GLN A 7 -7.42 -4.87 8.71
CA GLN A 7 -8.38 -4.03 9.43
C GLN A 7 -7.68 -3.08 10.40
N ALA A 8 -6.70 -3.55 11.17
CA ALA A 8 -5.95 -2.69 12.08
C ALA A 8 -5.22 -1.54 11.36
N VAL A 9 -4.76 -1.77 10.11
CA VAL A 9 -4.17 -0.69 9.30
C VAL A 9 -5.23 0.26 8.75
N ILE A 10 -6.40 -0.24 8.35
CA ILE A 10 -7.54 0.62 7.98
C ILE A 10 -7.98 1.48 9.16
N ASP A 11 -8.01 0.94 10.37
CA ASP A 11 -8.37 1.71 11.57
C ASP A 11 -7.35 2.84 11.84
N LEU A 12 -6.08 2.62 11.51
CA LEU A 12 -5.02 3.64 11.58
C LEU A 12 -5.10 4.64 10.43
N ILE A 13 -5.47 4.19 9.23
CA ILE A 13 -5.56 4.98 8.00
C ILE A 13 -6.94 4.77 7.38
N PRO A 14 -7.99 5.47 7.87
CA PRO A 14 -9.37 5.21 7.44
C PRO A 14 -9.60 5.41 5.95
N GLU A 15 -8.81 6.27 5.30
CA GLU A 15 -8.86 6.52 3.85
C GLU A 15 -8.24 5.38 3.02
N LEU A 16 -7.61 4.38 3.63
CA LEU A 16 -6.98 3.28 2.91
C LEU A 16 -8.04 2.37 2.26
N THR A 17 -7.83 2.14 0.96
CA THR A 17 -8.64 1.27 0.11
C THR A 17 -7.72 0.40 -0.75
N ASP A 18 -8.27 -0.55 -1.51
CA ASP A 18 -7.48 -1.39 -2.42
C ASP A 18 -6.74 -0.57 -3.48
N PHE A 19 -7.26 0.59 -3.87
CA PHE A 19 -6.59 1.53 -4.78
C PHE A 19 -5.38 2.25 -4.15
N GLY A 20 -5.35 2.40 -2.83
CA GLY A 20 -4.39 3.23 -2.09
C GLY A 20 -5.11 4.19 -1.14
N ILE A 21 -4.57 5.39 -0.97
CA ILE A 21 -5.18 6.42 -0.10
C ILE A 21 -6.29 7.17 -0.84
N GLY A 22 -7.53 6.99 -0.38
CA GLY A 22 -8.72 7.54 -0.99
C GLY A 22 -9.06 6.89 -2.34
N ILE A 23 -10.07 7.46 -3.01
CA ILE A 23 -10.63 6.96 -4.28
C ILE A 23 -10.84 8.11 -5.27
N TYR A 24 -9.78 8.83 -5.64
CA TYR A 24 -9.83 9.94 -6.63
C TYR A 24 -10.31 11.29 -6.06
N LYS A 25 -9.37 12.24 -5.86
CA LYS A 25 -9.70 13.63 -5.49
C LYS A 25 -10.17 14.50 -6.67
N LYS A 26 -9.96 14.09 -7.93
CA LYS A 26 -10.11 14.96 -9.12
C LYS A 26 -10.71 14.33 -10.40
N GLY A 27 -11.46 13.22 -10.36
CA GLY A 27 -11.98 12.68 -11.63
C GLY A 27 -13.03 11.57 -11.53
N ARG A 28 -13.92 11.58 -12.54
CA ARG A 28 -15.05 10.69 -12.90
C ARG A 28 -16.45 11.30 -12.87
N GLY A 29 -16.64 12.51 -12.33
CA GLY A 29 -17.96 13.16 -12.32
C GLY A 29 -19.01 12.42 -11.48
N LEU A 30 -18.57 11.50 -10.61
CA LEU A 30 -19.43 10.69 -9.76
C LEU A 30 -20.20 11.56 -8.76
N SER A 31 -21.44 11.18 -8.51
CA SER A 31 -22.23 11.66 -7.39
C SER A 31 -21.58 11.27 -6.06
N GLN A 32 -21.99 11.93 -4.97
CA GLN A 32 -21.48 11.60 -3.64
C GLN A 32 -21.83 10.17 -3.22
N LYS A 33 -22.98 9.66 -3.66
CA LYS A 33 -23.38 8.28 -3.39
C LYS A 33 -22.46 7.29 -4.10
N GLU A 34 -22.20 7.48 -5.40
CA GLU A 34 -21.32 6.59 -6.16
C GLU A 34 -19.89 6.59 -5.60
N LYS A 35 -19.38 7.74 -5.16
CA LYS A 35 -18.09 7.79 -4.46
C LYS A 35 -18.11 6.97 -3.18
N SER A 36 -19.16 7.12 -2.36
CA SER A 36 -19.28 6.32 -1.13
C SER A 36 -19.34 4.83 -1.44
N ASP A 37 -20.11 4.43 -2.46
CA ASP A 37 -20.25 3.03 -2.86
C ASP A 37 -18.92 2.46 -3.41
N GLU A 38 -18.21 3.22 -4.25
CA GLU A 38 -16.86 2.85 -4.74
C GLU A 38 -15.85 2.73 -3.59
N PHE A 39 -15.89 3.65 -2.63
CA PHE A 39 -15.01 3.63 -1.47
C PHE A 39 -15.24 2.40 -0.61
N SER A 40 -16.50 2.16 -0.20
CA SER A 40 -16.86 1.01 0.63
C SER A 40 -16.54 -0.30 -0.08
N LYS A 41 -16.78 -0.38 -1.39
CA LYS A 41 -16.39 -1.55 -2.19
C LYS A 41 -14.88 -1.74 -2.21
N SER A 42 -14.11 -0.70 -2.50
CA SER A 42 -12.65 -0.80 -2.58
C SER A 42 -12.01 -1.13 -1.24
N GLN A 43 -12.53 -0.62 -0.12
CA GLN A 43 -12.08 -1.01 1.22
C GLN A 43 -12.45 -2.47 1.54
N ALA A 44 -13.65 -2.92 1.16
CA ALA A 44 -14.07 -4.31 1.32
C ALA A 44 -13.22 -5.28 0.47
N ASP A 45 -12.78 -4.87 -0.71
CA ASP A 45 -11.89 -5.66 -1.57
C ASP A 45 -10.50 -5.76 -0.96
N LEU A 46 -9.95 -4.67 -0.39
CA LEU A 46 -8.69 -4.70 0.36
C LEU A 46 -8.74 -5.72 1.51
N LEU A 47 -9.83 -5.73 2.29
CA LEU A 47 -10.02 -6.68 3.39
C LEU A 47 -10.04 -8.15 2.95
N LYS A 48 -10.36 -8.44 1.68
CA LYS A 48 -10.36 -9.79 1.11
C LYS A 48 -9.00 -10.18 0.53
N SER A 49 -8.11 -9.23 0.27
CA SER A 49 -6.79 -9.44 -0.35
C SER A 49 -5.73 -10.04 0.59
N THR A 50 -6.13 -11.04 1.39
CA THR A 50 -5.30 -11.63 2.45
C THR A 50 -4.08 -12.39 1.94
N GLU A 51 -4.21 -13.10 0.81
CA GLU A 51 -3.09 -13.82 0.19
C GLU A 51 -2.03 -12.85 -0.34
N ALA A 52 -2.47 -11.84 -1.10
CA ALA A 52 -1.59 -10.81 -1.65
C ALA A 52 -0.88 -10.02 -0.52
N PHE A 53 -1.62 -9.71 0.56
CA PHE A 53 -1.06 -9.10 1.75
C PHE A 53 0.05 -9.93 2.38
N ASN A 54 -0.18 -11.23 2.61
CA ASN A 54 0.82 -12.11 3.22
C ASN A 54 2.09 -12.22 2.37
N LYS A 55 1.95 -12.41 1.05
CA LYS A 55 3.09 -12.43 0.12
C LYS A 55 3.88 -11.12 0.16
N THR A 56 3.18 -10.00 0.29
CA THR A 56 3.82 -8.68 0.37
C THR A 56 4.56 -8.50 1.70
N VAL A 57 3.99 -8.93 2.82
CA VAL A 57 4.68 -8.94 4.13
C VAL A 57 5.95 -9.79 4.08
N GLU A 58 5.89 -10.97 3.47
CA GLU A 58 7.05 -11.84 3.29
C GLU A 58 8.12 -11.17 2.42
N TRP A 59 7.74 -10.56 1.29
CA TRP A 59 8.67 -9.80 0.45
C TRP A 59 9.32 -8.63 1.21
N LEU A 60 8.52 -7.90 2.00
CA LEU A 60 8.98 -6.77 2.81
C LEU A 60 9.97 -7.16 3.91
N SER A 61 9.98 -8.42 4.36
CA SER A 61 10.92 -8.90 5.37
C SER A 61 12.39 -8.81 4.93
N GLN A 62 12.64 -8.72 3.62
CA GLN A 62 13.95 -8.55 3.00
C GLN A 62 14.36 -7.06 2.88
N VAL A 63 13.41 -6.14 3.03
CA VAL A 63 13.62 -4.70 2.84
C VAL A 63 14.09 -4.07 4.14
N LYS A 64 15.26 -3.42 4.10
CA LYS A 64 15.83 -2.75 5.28
C LYS A 64 15.19 -1.39 5.51
N GLN A 65 14.92 -1.06 6.76
CA GLN A 65 14.49 0.27 7.18
C GLN A 65 15.66 1.25 7.28
N ILE A 66 15.39 2.53 7.00
CA ILE A 66 16.30 3.66 7.29
C ILE A 66 15.63 4.65 8.26
N LYS A 67 16.41 5.59 8.81
CA LYS A 67 15.91 6.53 9.82
C LYS A 67 14.84 7.50 9.29
N ASN A 68 15.03 7.99 8.06
CA ASN A 68 14.21 9.02 7.43
C ASN A 68 13.32 8.42 6.33
N ILE A 69 12.20 9.09 6.03
CA ILE A 69 11.37 8.74 4.87
C ILE A 69 12.21 8.86 3.59
N ASN A 70 12.16 7.83 2.74
CA ASN A 70 12.80 7.86 1.44
C ASN A 70 11.78 8.35 0.39
N SER A 71 12.09 9.47 -0.27
CA SER A 71 11.23 10.06 -1.30
C SER A 71 11.55 9.62 -2.73
N LYS A 72 12.52 8.71 -2.92
CA LYS A 72 12.93 8.26 -4.27
C LYS A 72 11.87 7.42 -4.99
N ARG A 73 11.06 6.69 -4.23
CA ARG A 73 10.00 5.81 -4.75
C ARG A 73 8.75 5.99 -3.89
N SER A 74 7.60 6.16 -4.54
CA SER A 74 6.31 6.07 -3.88
C SER A 74 5.86 4.62 -3.75
N SER A 75 4.81 4.39 -2.98
CA SER A 75 4.16 3.08 -2.83
C SER A 75 3.83 2.45 -4.17
N TYR A 76 3.43 3.23 -5.19
CA TYR A 76 3.19 2.72 -6.54
C TYR A 76 4.46 2.13 -7.18
N GLY A 77 5.58 2.86 -7.14
CA GLY A 77 6.85 2.36 -7.68
C GLY A 77 7.44 1.20 -6.88
N LEU A 78 7.16 1.14 -5.57
CA LEU A 78 7.57 0.03 -4.72
C LEU A 78 6.69 -1.21 -4.94
N LYS A 79 5.38 -1.01 -5.13
CA LYS A 79 4.40 -2.03 -5.51
C LYS A 79 4.81 -2.67 -6.83
N ASP A 80 5.10 -1.88 -7.87
CA ASP A 80 5.56 -2.41 -9.17
C ASP A 80 6.84 -3.25 -9.05
N LEU A 81 7.74 -2.90 -8.12
CA LEU A 81 8.94 -3.70 -7.85
C LEU A 81 8.58 -5.06 -7.21
N ALA A 82 7.70 -5.05 -6.20
CA ALA A 82 7.24 -6.27 -5.55
C ALA A 82 6.48 -7.17 -6.53
N GLU A 83 5.58 -6.60 -7.36
CA GLU A 83 4.77 -7.34 -8.34
C GLU A 83 5.59 -8.23 -9.27
N LYS A 84 6.77 -7.75 -9.69
CA LYS A 84 7.70 -8.50 -10.54
C LYS A 84 8.21 -9.79 -9.89
N LYS A 85 8.14 -9.89 -8.57
CA LYS A 85 8.66 -11.03 -7.79
C LYS A 85 7.56 -11.90 -7.20
N ILE A 86 6.45 -11.30 -6.76
CA ILE A 86 5.40 -12.01 -6.01
C ILE A 86 4.05 -12.08 -6.74
N GLY A 87 3.97 -11.58 -7.97
CA GLY A 87 2.75 -11.49 -8.75
C GLY A 87 1.94 -10.23 -8.42
N TYR A 88 0.82 -10.04 -9.11
CA TYR A 88 0.00 -8.84 -9.01
C TYR A 88 -0.47 -8.57 -7.58
N ILE A 89 -0.30 -7.32 -7.13
CA ILE A 89 -0.78 -6.80 -5.85
C ILE A 89 -1.30 -5.38 -6.06
N THR A 90 -2.30 -4.95 -5.32
CA THR A 90 -2.77 -3.57 -5.45
C THR A 90 -1.90 -2.61 -4.64
N ASN A 91 -1.95 -1.31 -4.97
CA ASN A 91 -1.24 -0.30 -4.20
C ASN A 91 -1.74 -0.23 -2.75
N GLY A 92 -3.04 -0.45 -2.53
CA GLY A 92 -3.64 -0.57 -1.20
C GLY A 92 -3.06 -1.73 -0.40
N VAL A 93 -2.94 -2.92 -1.01
CA VAL A 93 -2.30 -4.09 -0.40
C VAL A 93 -0.86 -3.79 -0.01
N PHE A 94 -0.10 -3.13 -0.88
CA PHE A 94 1.28 -2.76 -0.59
C PHE A 94 1.38 -1.81 0.61
N ILE A 95 0.56 -0.76 0.64
CA ILE A 95 0.53 0.20 1.76
C ILE A 95 0.15 -0.52 3.05
N ALA A 96 -0.90 -1.36 3.03
CA ALA A 96 -1.34 -2.11 4.18
C ALA A 96 -0.21 -2.98 4.75
N ALA A 97 0.45 -3.75 3.90
CA ALA A 97 1.54 -4.63 4.30
C ALA A 97 2.74 -3.84 4.85
N ALA A 98 3.13 -2.73 4.21
CA ALA A 98 4.25 -1.91 4.65
C ALA A 98 3.99 -1.25 6.02
N VAL A 99 2.79 -0.72 6.24
CA VAL A 99 2.42 -0.15 7.54
C VAL A 99 2.38 -1.26 8.61
N HIS A 100 1.81 -2.42 8.29
CA HIS A 100 1.80 -3.58 9.17
C HIS A 100 3.21 -4.05 9.54
N SER A 101 4.15 -4.07 8.59
CA SER A 101 5.56 -4.41 8.82
C SER A 101 6.36 -3.34 9.57
N GLY A 102 5.71 -2.29 10.06
CA GLY A 102 6.32 -1.28 10.92
C GLY A 102 7.18 -0.25 10.17
N PHE A 103 7.01 -0.09 8.86
CA PHE A 103 7.67 0.99 8.13
C PHE A 103 7.04 2.34 8.50
N LYS A 104 7.87 3.35 8.73
CA LYS A 104 7.41 4.74 8.84
C LYS A 104 6.94 5.18 7.47
N TYR A 105 5.83 5.90 7.44
CA TYR A 105 5.22 6.36 6.21
C TYR A 105 4.88 7.85 6.23
N LYS A 106 4.74 8.43 5.04
CA LYS A 106 4.17 9.75 4.80
C LYS A 106 3.18 9.65 3.66
N ILE A 107 1.91 9.96 3.92
CA ILE A 107 0.87 10.03 2.90
C ILE A 107 1.12 11.24 2.01
N ASP A 108 1.01 11.07 0.69
CA ASP A 108 0.96 12.19 -0.25
C ASP A 108 -0.48 12.68 -0.37
N GLU A 109 -0.75 13.90 0.10
CA GLU A 109 -2.11 14.46 0.10
C GLU A 109 -2.68 14.65 -1.31
N ASN A 110 -1.85 14.64 -2.35
CA ASN A 110 -2.26 14.87 -3.73
C ASN A 110 -2.35 13.59 -4.57
N SER A 111 -2.01 12.43 -4.02
CA SER A 111 -2.01 11.16 -4.75
C SER A 111 -2.44 10.00 -3.86
N PRO A 112 -2.85 8.84 -4.41
CA PRO A 112 -3.22 7.69 -3.60
C PRO A 112 -2.01 6.97 -2.98
N ASN A 113 -0.84 7.61 -2.99
CA ASN A 113 0.43 6.98 -2.68
C ASN A 113 0.95 7.37 -1.30
N ALA A 114 1.80 6.51 -0.76
CA ALA A 114 2.59 6.79 0.44
C ALA A 114 4.09 6.69 0.14
N LEU A 115 4.90 7.43 0.87
CA LEU A 115 6.36 7.27 0.92
C LEU A 115 6.72 6.48 2.18
N PHE A 116 7.77 5.65 2.12
CA PHE A 116 8.21 4.82 3.24
C PHE A 116 9.68 5.02 3.57
N ASN A 117 10.09 4.71 4.80
CA ASN A 117 11.49 4.69 5.22
C ASN A 117 12.26 3.43 4.74
N MET A 118 12.07 3.03 3.48
CA MET A 118 12.73 1.85 2.89
C MET A 118 14.10 2.21 2.30
N SER A 119 15.10 1.37 2.54
CA SER A 119 16.45 1.55 2.01
C SER A 119 16.49 1.32 0.51
N GLU A 120 16.84 2.36 -0.26
CA GLU A 120 17.08 2.23 -1.71
C GLU A 120 18.17 1.19 -2.02
N LYS A 121 19.14 0.99 -1.12
CA LYS A 121 20.19 -0.01 -1.31
C LYS A 121 19.62 -1.42 -1.29
N SER A 122 18.81 -1.77 -0.27
CA SER A 122 18.23 -3.12 -0.20
C SER A 122 17.21 -3.36 -1.32
N LEU A 123 16.45 -2.33 -1.71
CA LEU A 123 15.52 -2.43 -2.84
C LEU A 123 16.25 -2.76 -4.15
N LYS A 124 17.39 -2.12 -4.42
CA LYS A 124 18.23 -2.40 -5.59
C LYS A 124 18.90 -3.78 -5.54
N GLU A 125 19.20 -4.29 -4.36
CA GLU A 125 19.73 -5.65 -4.19
C GLU A 125 18.66 -6.69 -4.56
N ILE A 126 17.43 -6.51 -4.06
CA ILE A 126 16.28 -7.38 -4.39
C ILE A 126 15.90 -7.29 -5.88
N GLU A 127 16.01 -6.10 -6.48
CA GLU A 127 15.70 -5.89 -7.90
C GLU A 127 16.62 -6.67 -8.84
N LYS A 128 17.88 -6.87 -8.43
CA LYS A 128 18.91 -7.57 -9.21
C LYS A 128 18.96 -9.08 -8.99
N ALA A 129 18.45 -9.56 -7.85
CA ALA A 129 18.40 -10.99 -7.49
C ALA A 129 17.35 -11.72 -8.33
#